data_AF-A0A949HVK8-F1
#
_entry.id   AF-A0A949HVK8-F1
#
_cell.length_a   1.000
_cell.length_b   1.000
_cell.length_c   1.000
_cell.angle_alpha   90.00
_cell.angle_beta   90.00
_cell.angle_gamma   90.00
#
_symmetry.space_group_name_H-M   'P 1'
#
loop_
_entity.id
_entity.type
_entity.pdbx_description
1 polymer ?
#
loop_
_entity_poly.entity_id
_entity_poly.type
_entity_poly.pdbx_seq_one_letter_code
_entity_poly.pdbx_strand_id
1 'polypeptide(L)'
;GISCVECHGRIDEMDEVQHAKPLSMSFCLNCHRHPAAFIRPVSKVTDLGWQWSTNADEAAHLQRVEGAKLVAHMRVQSLQNCSACHR
;
A
#
# COMPACT_ATOMS: atom_id res chain seq x y z
N GLY A 1 6.88 2.79 -2.93
CA GLY A 1 6.13 1.79 -3.72
C GLY A 1 5.07 1.13 -2.86
N ILE A 2 4.07 0.51 -3.47
CA ILE A 2 3.00 -0.25 -2.78
C ILE A 2 3.40 -1.73 -2.76
N SER A 3 3.22 -2.41 -1.63
CA SER A 3 3.50 -3.84 -1.48
C SER A 3 2.58 -4.71 -2.34
N CYS A 4 3.06 -5.89 -2.77
CA CYS A 4 2.17 -6.98 -3.20
C CYS A 4 1.15 -7.34 -2.11
N VAL A 5 1.54 -7.29 -0.84
CA VAL A 5 0.72 -7.63 0.33
C VAL A 5 -0.52 -6.73 0.47
N GLU A 6 -0.43 -5.46 0.05
CA GLU A 6 -1.58 -4.54 0.15
C GLU A 6 -2.76 -4.99 -0.71
N CYS A 7 -2.48 -5.58 -1.88
CA CYS A 7 -3.48 -6.01 -2.85
C CYS A 7 -3.75 -7.52 -2.81
N HIS A 8 -2.72 -8.33 -2.63
CA HIS A 8 -2.77 -9.79 -2.74
C HIS A 8 -2.67 -10.51 -1.39
N GLY A 9 -2.42 -9.81 -0.28
CA GLY A 9 -2.16 -10.45 1.01
C GLY A 9 -0.78 -11.13 1.07
N ARG A 10 -0.57 -11.95 2.10
CA ARG A 10 0.66 -12.72 2.30
C ARG A 10 0.70 -13.92 1.35
N ILE A 11 0.97 -13.65 0.08
CA ILE A 11 1.04 -14.65 -0.99
C ILE A 11 2.10 -15.73 -0.70
N ASP A 12 3.13 -15.38 0.08
CA ASP A 12 4.18 -16.28 0.58
C ASP A 12 3.69 -17.29 1.61
N GLU A 13 2.52 -17.05 2.21
CA GLU A 13 1.88 -17.92 3.20
C GLU A 13 0.63 -18.63 2.63
N MET A 14 0.38 -18.50 1.32
CA MET A 14 -0.76 -19.13 0.65
C MET A 14 -0.35 -20.45 -0.02
N ASP A 15 -0.92 -21.57 0.44
CA ASP A 15 -0.77 -22.87 -0.23
C ASP A 15 -1.42 -22.87 -1.62
N GLU A 16 -2.57 -22.20 -1.75
CA GLU A 16 -3.26 -21.93 -3.01
C GLU A 16 -3.64 -20.44 -3.08
N VAL A 17 -3.44 -19.84 -4.25
CA VAL A 17 -3.68 -18.40 -4.45
C VAL A 17 -5.18 -18.11 -4.36
N GLN A 18 -5.52 -17.13 -3.52
CA GLN A 18 -6.89 -16.66 -3.33
C GLN A 18 -6.95 -15.12 -3.27
N HIS A 19 -8.15 -14.57 -3.48
CA HIS A 19 -8.38 -13.14 -3.30
C HIS A 19 -8.45 -12.79 -1.81
N ALA A 20 -7.32 -12.36 -1.22
CA ALA A 20 -7.29 -11.88 0.16
C ALA A 20 -7.93 -10.51 0.37
N LYS A 21 -8.15 -9.74 -0.70
CA LYS A 21 -8.76 -8.40 -0.70
C LYS A 21 -9.98 -8.39 -1.63
N PRO A 22 -10.97 -7.51 -1.39
CA PRO A 22 -12.19 -7.45 -2.20
C PRO A 22 -11.95 -6.92 -3.62
N LEU A 23 -10.85 -6.18 -3.85
CA LEU A 23 -10.48 -5.59 -5.16
C LEU A 23 -11.63 -4.82 -5.85
N SER A 24 -12.54 -4.27 -5.06
CA SER A 24 -13.63 -3.44 -5.53
C SER A 24 -13.16 -2.01 -5.82
N MET A 25 -13.96 -1.23 -6.56
CA MET A 25 -13.66 0.18 -6.81
C MET A 25 -13.46 0.98 -5.51
N SER A 26 -14.28 0.73 -4.48
CA SER A 26 -14.17 1.42 -3.19
C SER A 26 -12.87 1.08 -2.46
N PHE A 27 -12.39 -0.16 -2.57
CA PHE A 27 -11.09 -0.58 -2.05
C PHE A 27 -9.95 0.18 -2.72
N CYS A 28 -9.93 0.23 -4.06
CA CYS A 28 -8.92 0.97 -4.81
C CYS A 28 -8.96 2.47 -4.46
N LEU A 29 -10.15 3.07 -4.42
CA LEU A 29 -10.30 4.49 -4.11
C LEU A 29 -9.88 4.85 -2.67
N ASN A 30 -9.99 3.93 -1.71
CA ASN A 30 -9.48 4.16 -0.36
C ASN A 30 -7.96 4.41 -0.38
N CYS A 31 -7.21 3.54 -1.08
CA CYS A 31 -5.78 3.70 -1.27
C CYS A 31 -5.46 4.97 -2.07
N HIS A 32 -6.22 5.25 -3.14
CA HIS A 32 -5.99 6.45 -3.93
C HIS A 32 -6.23 7.75 -3.12
N ARG A 33 -7.15 7.76 -2.17
CA ARG A 33 -7.36 8.93 -1.30
C ARG A 33 -6.30 9.07 -0.21
N HIS A 34 -5.66 7.97 0.19
CA HIS A 34 -4.71 7.95 1.31
C HIS A 34 -3.45 7.13 0.98
N PRO A 35 -2.68 7.44 -0.08
CA PRO A 35 -1.55 6.62 -0.50
C PRO A 35 -0.44 6.55 0.56
N ALA A 36 -0.31 7.58 1.40
CA ALA A 36 0.64 7.63 2.51
C ALA A 36 0.40 6.55 3.57
N ALA A 37 -0.82 6.00 3.66
CA ALA A 37 -1.12 4.92 4.61
C ALA A 37 -0.61 3.54 4.15
N PHE A 38 -0.24 3.39 2.87
CA PHE A 38 0.11 2.11 2.26
C PHE A 38 1.50 2.11 1.61
N ILE A 39 2.09 3.29 1.41
CA ILE A 39 3.37 3.42 0.74
C ILE A 39 4.52 3.02 1.65
N ARG A 40 5.53 2.37 1.05
CA ARG A 40 6.77 1.98 1.70
C ARG A 40 8.00 2.29 0.83
N PRO A 41 9.22 2.23 1.36
CA PRO A 41 10.44 2.38 0.57
C PRO A 41 10.49 1.40 -0.60
N VAL A 42 11.01 1.82 -1.74
CA VAL A 42 11.01 1.00 -2.98
C VAL A 42 11.77 -0.31 -2.79
N SER A 43 12.88 -0.28 -2.05
CA SER A 43 13.68 -1.47 -1.70
C SER A 43 12.94 -2.49 -0.85
N LYS A 44 11.81 -2.12 -0.27
CA LYS A 44 10.98 -2.97 0.59
C LYS A 44 9.71 -3.45 -0.09
N VAL A 45 9.49 -3.16 -1.38
CA VAL A 45 8.27 -3.54 -2.11
C VAL A 45 8.09 -5.05 -2.26
N THR A 46 9.16 -5.84 -2.31
CA THR A 46 9.10 -7.30 -2.41
C THR A 46 9.40 -8.01 -1.09
N ASP A 47 9.66 -7.25 -0.02
CA ASP A 47 9.84 -7.76 1.33
C ASP A 47 8.44 -7.89 1.97
N LEU A 48 7.87 -9.09 1.92
CA LEU A 48 6.45 -9.34 2.25
C LEU A 48 6.19 -9.34 3.77
N GLY A 49 7.22 -9.63 4.58
CA GLY A 49 7.16 -9.55 6.04
C GLY A 49 7.56 -8.18 6.60
N TRP A 50 7.90 -7.22 5.75
CA TRP A 50 8.39 -5.91 6.17
C TRP A 50 7.34 -5.10 6.91
N GLN A 51 7.76 -4.51 8.02
CA GLN A 51 7.00 -3.57 8.84
C GLN A 51 7.90 -2.39 9.22
N TRP A 52 7.28 -1.23 9.51
CA TRP A 52 8.02 -0.03 9.91
C TRP A 52 8.72 -0.19 11.28
N SER A 53 8.07 -0.89 12.21
CA SER A 53 8.61 -1.29 13.51
C SER A 53 7.88 -2.56 13.97
N THR A 54 8.48 -3.29 14.90
CA THR A 54 7.80 -4.39 15.61
C THR A 54 6.81 -3.89 16.66
N ASN A 55 6.91 -2.62 17.06
CA ASN A 55 5.93 -1.95 17.91
C ASN A 55 4.83 -1.32 17.05
N ALA A 56 3.56 -1.60 17.37
CA ALA A 56 2.42 -1.16 16.58
C ALA A 56 2.21 0.36 16.56
N ASP A 57 2.37 1.03 17.71
CA ASP A 57 2.20 2.49 17.82
C ASP A 57 3.30 3.23 17.06
N GLU A 58 4.53 2.73 17.18
CA GLU A 58 5.67 3.25 16.44
C GLU A 58 5.51 3.01 14.94
N ALA A 59 5.09 1.81 14.52
CA ALA A 59 4.84 1.50 13.13
C ALA A 59 3.77 2.42 12.52
N ALA A 60 2.68 2.67 13.25
CA ALA A 60 1.62 3.59 12.83
C ALA A 60 2.11 5.04 12.76
N HIS A 61 2.97 5.46 13.70
CA HIS A 61 3.61 6.77 13.64
C HIS A 61 4.51 6.91 12.40
N LEU A 62 5.41 5.94 12.19
CA LEU A 62 6.33 5.89 11.06
C LEU A 62 5.60 5.86 9.71
N GLN A 63 4.56 5.03 9.57
CA GLN A 63 3.74 4.98 8.35
C GLN A 63 3.14 6.35 8.04
N ARG A 64 2.66 7.09 9.04
CA ARG A 64 2.11 8.44 8.82
C ARG A 64 3.18 9.44 8.42
N VAL A 65 4.31 9.51 9.13
CA VAL A 65 5.33 10.53 8.89
C VAL A 65 6.19 10.21 7.67
N GLU A 66 6.71 8.99 7.57
CA GLU A 66 7.56 8.56 6.45
C GLU A 66 6.72 8.30 5.20
N GLY A 67 5.50 7.78 5.33
CA GLY A 67 4.60 7.61 4.20
C GLY A 67 4.27 8.93 3.52
N ALA A 68 4.01 10.00 4.29
CA ALA A 68 3.78 11.33 3.75
C ALA A 68 5.03 11.90 3.05
N LYS A 69 6.23 11.73 3.66
CA LYS A 69 7.50 12.13 3.03
C LYS A 69 7.74 11.39 1.72
N LEU A 70 7.46 10.08 1.68
CA LEU A 70 7.60 9.23 0.51
C LEU A 70 6.67 9.66 -0.63
N VAL A 71 5.40 9.93 -0.33
CA VAL A 71 4.43 10.46 -1.31
C VAL A 71 4.95 11.76 -1.93
N ALA A 72 5.44 12.69 -1.10
CA ALA A 72 5.96 13.97 -1.56
C ALA A 72 7.26 13.81 -2.38
N HIS A 73 8.22 13.03 -1.86
CA HIS A 73 9.54 12.84 -2.48
C HIS A 73 9.44 12.13 -3.83
N MET A 74 8.60 11.10 -3.94
CA MET A 74 8.37 10.37 -5.18
C MET A 74 7.33 11.05 -6.10
N ARG A 75 6.76 12.18 -5.69
CA ARG A 75 5.72 12.91 -6.44
C ARG A 75 4.55 11.99 -6.85
N VAL A 76 4.08 11.18 -5.91
CA VAL A 76 3.04 10.19 -6.18
C VAL A 76 1.76 10.88 -6.60
N GLN A 77 1.35 10.66 -7.85
CA GLN A 77 0.09 11.15 -8.38
C GLN A 77 -0.99 10.10 -8.17
N SER A 78 -1.90 10.38 -7.24
CA SER A 78 -3.01 9.49 -6.94
C SER A 78 -4.28 9.99 -7.63
N LEU A 79 -4.51 9.49 -8.85
CA LEU A 79 -5.62 9.94 -9.70
C LEU A 79 -6.96 9.46 -9.14
N GLN A 80 -7.96 10.34 -9.07
CA GLN A 80 -9.31 10.03 -8.57
C GLN A 80 -10.39 10.34 -9.62
N ASN A 81 -10.04 10.28 -10.91
CA ASN A 81 -10.96 10.50 -12.01
C ASN A 81 -11.33 9.17 -12.69
N CYS A 82 -12.46 9.14 -13.40
CA CYS A 82 -12.96 7.92 -14.03
C CYS A 82 -12.02 7.40 -15.12
N SER A 83 -11.39 8.30 -15.89
CA SER A 83 -10.50 7.95 -17.00
C SER A 83 -9.17 7.32 -16.56
N ALA A 84 -8.81 7.42 -15.29
CA ALA A 84 -7.65 6.72 -14.73
C ALA A 84 -7.80 5.19 -14.82
N CYS A 85 -9.03 4.66 -14.72
CA CYS A 85 -9.30 3.22 -14.65
C CYS A 85 -10.32 2.73 -15.69
N HIS A 86 -11.36 3.52 -15.99
CA HIS A 86 -12.43 3.19 -16.92
C HIS A 86 -12.16 3.82 -18.28
N ARG A 87 -11.31 3.16 -19.07
CA ARG A 87 -10.98 3.53 -20.45
C ARG A 87 -11.87 2.81 -21.44
#